data_AF-A0A9E7EQ73-F1
#
_entry.id   AF-A0A9E7EQ73-F1
#
_cell.length_a   1.000
_cell.length_b   1.000
_cell.length_c   1.000
_cell.angle_alpha   90.00
_cell.angle_beta   90.00
_cell.angle_gamma   90.00
#
_symmetry.space_group_name_H-M   'P 1'
#
loop_
_entity.id
_entity.type
_entity.pdbx_description
1 polymer ?
#
loop_
_entity_poly.entity_id
_entity_poly.type
_entity_poly.pdbx_seq_one_letter_code
_entity_poly.pdbx_strand_id
1 'polypeptide(L)'
;MSSVCVILNKCLTRSSPLDLYPPIQLVHDRWQVFKGDSSDAKDLLFSVRRSSALQLKTELDVFLAANAEEEACDFKMKGSYRKRSCAFAAASGAIVGPRFCVPHPMDLTFFIDAAWLNCDRLAVTDINGNVVFKVEARQWSLRSRQVVVDASGKPVISMRQKLSSVHDRWQVFEGKSSDPKHLLFSVKRSSALQFKTELDVFLAANTKEEVCDFKIKGSFRKRSCTVYKGDSSTVVAQMSKEYKSVNGLVSKDAFGVAVNPNADYAFIAALAIIRHDFFKEDTAISGLISYVFSAEISDKIADVFFAGIRAGILYVLGGS
;
A
#
# COMPACT_ATOMS: atom_id res chain seq x y z
N MET A 1 24.03 8.95 13.37
CA MET A 1 23.51 8.21 14.56
C MET A 1 24.13 8.67 15.88
N SER A 2 25.41 9.07 15.93
CA SER A 2 26.07 9.52 17.19
C SER A 2 25.50 10.81 17.79
N SER A 3 25.36 11.89 16.99
CA SER A 3 24.99 13.22 17.51
C SER A 3 23.58 13.29 18.12
N VAL A 4 22.62 12.53 17.59
CA VAL A 4 21.23 12.54 18.07
C VAL A 4 21.07 11.82 19.42
N CYS A 5 21.82 10.74 19.65
CA CYS A 5 21.88 10.08 20.96
C CYS A 5 22.54 10.97 22.03
N VAL A 6 23.55 11.76 21.64
CA VAL A 6 24.21 12.73 22.55
C VAL A 6 23.23 13.82 22.97
N ILE A 7 22.46 14.37 22.04
CA ILE A 7 21.41 15.37 22.31
C ILE A 7 20.37 14.80 23.28
N LEU A 8 19.88 13.58 23.03
CA LEU A 8 18.92 12.89 23.91
C LEU A 8 19.46 12.66 25.34
N ASN A 9 20.70 12.18 25.48
CA ASN A 9 21.27 11.89 26.79
C ASN A 9 21.50 13.17 27.62
N LYS A 10 21.84 14.30 26.97
CA LYS A 10 21.95 15.61 27.63
C LYS A 10 20.60 16.26 27.94
N CYS A 11 19.59 16.14 27.04
CA CYS A 11 18.21 16.56 27.32
C CYS A 11 17.61 15.81 28.54
N LEU A 12 17.98 14.55 28.75
CA LEU A 12 17.54 13.75 29.90
C LEU A 12 18.26 14.09 31.22
N THR A 13 19.47 14.67 31.16
CA THR A 13 20.31 14.92 32.36
C THR A 13 20.27 16.37 32.87
N ARG A 14 19.55 17.29 32.23
CA ARG A 14 19.52 18.74 32.58
C ARG A 14 20.94 19.34 32.73
N SER A 15 21.90 18.86 31.96
CA SER A 15 23.26 19.43 31.96
C SER A 15 23.31 20.74 31.16
N SER A 16 24.16 21.67 31.59
CA SER A 16 24.28 23.02 31.04
C SER A 16 24.56 23.05 29.53
N PRO A 17 24.00 24.02 28.76
CA PRO A 17 24.01 24.05 27.29
C PRO A 17 25.37 24.32 26.62
N LEU A 18 26.47 24.44 27.36
CA LEU A 18 27.74 25.01 26.86
C LEU A 18 28.61 24.06 26.00
N ASP A 19 28.30 22.77 25.91
CA ASP A 19 29.17 21.77 25.24
C ASP A 19 28.50 21.06 24.05
N LEU A 20 27.55 21.69 23.36
CA LEU A 20 26.81 21.05 22.27
C LEU A 20 27.07 21.76 20.94
N TYR A 21 27.49 20.98 19.96
CA TYR A 21 27.53 21.39 18.56
C TYR A 21 26.51 20.53 17.78
N PRO A 22 25.41 21.11 17.28
CA PRO A 22 25.05 22.54 17.34
C PRO A 22 24.50 22.97 18.72
N PRO A 23 24.47 24.30 19.02
CA PRO A 23 24.00 24.85 20.28
C PRO A 23 22.51 24.59 20.48
N ILE A 24 22.13 24.25 21.72
CA ILE A 24 20.75 24.00 22.12
C ILE A 24 20.27 25.14 23.01
N GLN A 25 19.21 25.84 22.60
CA GLN A 25 18.53 26.83 23.43
C GLN A 25 17.28 26.23 24.07
N LEU A 26 17.07 26.51 25.36
CA LEU A 26 15.88 26.12 26.11
C LEU A 26 14.95 27.33 26.22
N VAL A 27 13.81 27.27 25.52
CA VAL A 27 12.80 28.33 25.54
C VAL A 27 11.45 27.65 25.82
N HIS A 28 10.80 27.94 26.96
CA HIS A 28 9.45 27.43 27.28
C HIS A 28 9.26 25.90 27.13
N ASP A 29 10.14 25.07 27.72
CA ASP A 29 10.10 23.59 27.59
C ASP A 29 10.27 23.04 26.15
N ARG A 30 10.78 23.89 25.25
CA ARG A 30 11.13 23.57 23.86
C ARG A 30 12.64 23.66 23.69
N TRP A 31 13.21 22.65 23.03
CA TRP A 31 14.60 22.65 22.63
C TRP A 31 14.67 22.97 21.13
N GLN A 32 15.52 23.91 20.76
CA GLN A 32 15.75 24.27 19.35
C GLN A 32 17.19 23.95 18.97
N VAL A 33 17.38 23.39 17.77
CA VAL A 33 18.69 23.05 17.22
C VAL A 33 18.89 23.82 15.93
N PHE A 34 19.98 24.58 15.85
CA PHE A 34 20.30 25.45 14.73
C PHE A 34 21.51 24.91 13.93
N LYS A 35 21.78 25.50 12.78
CA LYS A 35 22.94 25.16 11.94
C LYS A 35 24.19 25.90 12.44
N GLY A 36 25.27 25.16 12.69
CA GLY A 36 26.53 25.75 13.19
C GLY A 36 26.33 26.47 14.52
N ASP A 37 26.87 27.68 14.65
CA ASP A 37 26.72 28.52 15.86
C ASP A 37 25.63 29.60 15.70
N SER A 38 24.80 29.52 14.66
CA SER A 38 23.74 30.51 14.39
C SER A 38 22.58 30.34 15.39
N SER A 39 21.95 31.45 15.76
CA SER A 39 20.67 31.47 16.49
C SER A 39 19.54 32.10 15.68
N ASP A 40 19.76 32.35 14.38
CA ASP A 40 18.75 32.92 13.49
C ASP A 40 17.66 31.90 13.19
N ALA A 41 16.40 32.35 13.14
CA ALA A 41 15.27 31.48 12.81
C ALA A 41 15.41 30.76 11.45
N LYS A 42 16.11 31.39 10.49
CA LYS A 42 16.42 30.81 9.16
C LYS A 42 17.35 29.59 9.23
N ASP A 43 18.12 29.47 10.29
CA ASP A 43 19.11 28.42 10.51
C ASP A 43 18.58 27.35 11.46
N LEU A 44 17.32 27.43 11.88
CA LEU A 44 16.67 26.37 12.65
C LEU A 44 16.65 25.08 11.81
N LEU A 45 17.10 23.98 12.40
CA LEU A 45 17.04 22.65 11.77
C LEU A 45 15.78 21.92 12.23
N PHE A 46 15.57 21.86 13.56
CA PHE A 46 14.40 21.26 14.16
C PHE A 46 14.18 21.76 15.58
N SER A 47 12.93 21.70 16.04
CA SER A 47 12.58 21.86 17.45
C SER A 47 12.14 20.52 18.04
N VAL A 48 12.33 20.37 19.35
CA VAL A 48 11.94 19.18 20.10
C VAL A 48 11.09 19.64 21.27
N ARG A 49 9.98 18.94 21.49
CA ARG A 49 9.10 19.14 22.64
C ARG A 49 8.95 17.84 23.39
N ARG A 50 8.90 17.92 24.72
CA ARG A 50 8.63 16.74 25.55
C ARG A 50 7.13 16.44 25.54
N SER A 51 6.78 15.23 25.12
CA SER A 51 5.39 14.75 25.04
C SER A 51 4.88 14.19 26.38
N SER A 52 5.77 13.64 27.22
CA SER A 52 5.41 13.05 28.52
C SER A 52 6.38 13.42 29.66
N ALA A 53 5.83 13.66 30.86
CA ALA A 53 6.61 14.01 32.06
C ALA A 53 7.04 12.81 32.94
N LEU A 54 6.65 11.58 32.56
CA LEU A 54 6.94 10.37 33.35
C LEU A 54 8.40 9.92 33.16
N GLN A 55 9.14 9.82 34.28
CA GLN A 55 10.58 9.52 34.36
C GLN A 55 11.02 8.17 33.75
N LEU A 56 10.10 7.21 33.57
CA LEU A 56 10.43 5.85 33.12
C LEU A 56 10.48 5.68 31.60
N LYS A 57 9.83 6.57 30.84
CA LYS A 57 9.74 6.51 29.37
C LYS A 57 9.52 7.91 28.81
N THR A 58 10.53 8.45 28.15
CA THR A 58 10.48 9.79 27.57
C THR A 58 10.10 9.68 26.11
N GLU A 59 8.99 10.32 25.76
CA GLU A 59 8.55 10.51 24.37
C GLU A 59 8.78 11.98 24.01
N LEU A 60 9.55 12.20 22.95
CA LEU A 60 9.84 13.52 22.41
C LEU A 60 9.18 13.64 21.04
N ASP A 61 8.46 14.74 20.85
CA ASP A 61 7.90 15.13 19.56
C ASP A 61 8.93 16.04 18.87
N VAL A 62 9.33 15.69 17.65
CA VAL A 62 10.29 16.46 16.86
C VAL A 62 9.56 17.14 15.71
N PHE A 63 9.83 18.44 15.52
CA PHE A 63 9.27 19.27 14.47
C PHE A 63 10.42 19.79 13.61
N LEU A 64 10.42 19.44 12.32
CA LEU A 64 11.42 19.93 11.37
C LEU A 64 11.14 21.39 11.05
N ALA A 65 12.18 22.18 10.74
CA ALA A 65 12.02 23.60 10.45
C ALA A 65 11.13 23.91 9.22
N ALA A 66 10.91 22.93 8.33
CA ALA A 66 9.97 23.05 7.22
C ALA A 66 8.49 23.01 7.66
N ASN A 67 8.20 22.57 8.89
CA ASN A 67 6.88 22.46 9.48
C ASN A 67 6.59 23.69 10.37
N ALA A 68 6.45 24.86 9.73
CA ALA A 68 6.33 26.14 10.43
C ALA A 68 5.01 26.30 11.21
N GLU A 69 3.97 25.57 10.85
CA GLU A 69 2.65 25.63 11.49
C GLU A 69 2.46 24.62 12.63
N GLU A 70 3.42 23.70 12.84
CA GLU A 70 3.45 22.70 13.92
C GLU A 70 2.12 21.91 14.12
N GLU A 71 1.32 21.71 13.05
CA GLU A 71 0.01 21.04 13.14
C GLU A 71 0.09 19.58 13.64
N ALA A 72 1.20 18.90 13.30
CA ALA A 72 1.53 17.56 13.78
C ALA A 72 3.05 17.37 13.86
N CYS A 73 3.52 16.54 14.81
CA CYS A 73 4.95 16.22 14.91
C CYS A 73 5.43 15.37 13.73
N ASP A 74 6.59 15.70 13.15
CA ASP A 74 7.17 15.00 12.00
C ASP A 74 7.59 13.57 12.34
N PHE A 75 8.14 13.37 13.54
CA PHE A 75 8.41 12.05 14.07
C PHE A 75 8.48 12.07 15.59
N LYS A 76 8.21 10.90 16.18
CA LYS A 76 8.31 10.69 17.62
C LYS A 76 9.57 9.93 17.96
N MET A 77 10.33 10.47 18.89
CA MET A 77 11.49 9.79 19.44
C MET A 77 11.12 9.17 20.77
N LYS A 78 11.29 7.86 20.88
CA LYS A 78 11.08 7.13 22.13
C LYS A 78 12.44 6.71 22.69
N GLY A 79 12.74 7.20 23.89
CA GLY A 79 13.96 6.87 24.62
C GLY A 79 13.66 6.17 25.94
N SER A 80 14.48 5.18 26.29
CA SER A 80 14.51 4.62 27.65
C SER A 80 15.91 4.83 28.23
N TYR A 81 15.99 5.61 29.31
CA TYR A 81 17.25 5.90 30.01
C TYR A 81 17.98 4.62 30.43
N ARG A 82 17.24 3.61 30.92
CA ARG A 82 17.81 2.33 31.36
C ARG A 82 18.40 1.47 30.24
N LYS A 83 17.87 1.59 29.02
CA LYS A 83 18.26 0.73 27.89
C LYS A 83 19.31 1.35 26.96
N ARG A 84 19.68 2.63 27.17
CA ARG A 84 20.56 3.41 26.26
C ARG A 84 20.21 3.22 24.77
N SER A 85 18.92 3.04 24.48
CA SER A 85 18.42 2.74 23.14
C SER A 85 17.41 3.81 22.74
N CYS A 86 17.56 4.35 21.54
CA CYS A 86 16.66 5.34 20.97
C CYS A 86 16.04 4.75 19.71
N ALA A 87 14.72 4.64 19.67
CA ALA A 87 13.99 4.21 18.48
C ALA A 87 13.32 5.43 17.85
N PHE A 88 13.53 5.60 16.55
CA PHE A 88 12.76 6.53 15.74
C PHE A 88 11.44 5.83 15.40
N ALA A 89 10.34 6.33 15.94
CA ALA A 89 9.03 5.95 15.43
C ALA A 89 8.73 6.89 14.26
N ALA A 90 8.72 6.33 13.05
CA ALA A 90 8.26 7.01 11.85
C ALA A 90 6.86 7.62 12.06
N ALA A 91 6.53 8.66 11.26
CA ALA A 91 5.22 9.26 11.19
C ALA A 91 4.13 8.21 11.32
N SER A 92 3.15 8.47 12.19
CA SER A 92 2.07 7.58 12.59
C SER A 92 1.21 7.15 11.38
N GLY A 93 1.69 6.19 10.58
CA GLY A 93 1.03 5.76 9.34
C GLY A 93 1.90 5.02 8.32
N ALA A 94 3.23 5.02 8.43
CA ALA A 94 4.10 4.29 7.50
C ALA A 94 3.96 2.76 7.69
N ILE A 95 3.70 2.02 6.60
CA ILE A 95 3.46 0.56 6.63
C ILE A 95 4.65 -0.20 6.05
N VAL A 96 5.11 0.18 4.86
CA VAL A 96 6.31 -0.37 4.21
C VAL A 96 7.54 0.39 4.68
N GLY A 97 7.43 1.72 4.85
CA GLY A 97 8.49 2.51 5.47
C GLY A 97 8.36 4.01 5.24
N PRO A 98 8.96 4.83 6.14
CA PRO A 98 8.77 6.30 6.14
C PRO A 98 9.20 7.00 4.85
N ARG A 99 10.19 6.45 4.13
CA ARG A 99 10.64 6.96 2.82
C ARG A 99 9.57 6.90 1.72
N PHE A 100 8.50 6.14 1.96
CA PHE A 100 7.36 6.02 1.06
C PHE A 100 6.19 6.92 1.49
N CYS A 101 6.40 7.84 2.43
CA CYS A 101 5.42 8.83 2.85
C CYS A 101 5.93 10.23 2.43
N VAL A 102 5.12 10.95 1.67
CA VAL A 102 5.43 12.32 1.21
C VAL A 102 4.37 13.30 1.72
N PRO A 103 4.73 14.55 2.07
CA PRO A 103 3.82 15.51 2.70
C PRO A 103 2.81 16.14 1.72
N HIS A 104 2.91 15.84 0.43
CA HIS A 104 2.03 16.34 -0.61
C HIS A 104 1.31 15.16 -1.30
N PRO A 105 0.16 15.39 -1.95
CA PRO A 105 -0.50 14.35 -2.74
C PRO A 105 0.44 13.80 -3.81
N MET A 106 0.30 12.51 -4.13
CA MET A 106 1.10 11.84 -5.14
C MET A 106 0.20 11.02 -6.05
N ASP A 107 0.20 11.34 -7.35
CA ASP A 107 -0.51 10.55 -8.33
C ASP A 107 0.43 9.51 -8.96
N LEU A 108 -0.02 8.27 -8.96
CA LEU A 108 0.67 7.13 -9.55
C LEU A 108 -0.08 6.64 -10.78
N THR A 109 0.64 6.28 -11.83
CA THR A 109 0.08 5.64 -13.02
C THR A 109 0.59 4.21 -13.13
N PHE A 110 -0.35 3.26 -13.24
CA PHE A 110 -0.07 1.84 -13.37
C PHE A 110 -0.21 1.45 -14.83
N PHE A 111 0.89 0.99 -15.44
CA PHE A 111 0.91 0.46 -16.80
C PHE A 111 0.97 -1.05 -16.76
N ILE A 112 -0.07 -1.70 -17.27
CA ILE A 112 -0.12 -3.15 -17.46
C ILE A 112 0.61 -3.50 -18.75
N ASP A 113 1.44 -4.54 -18.69
CA ASP A 113 2.22 -5.09 -19.80
C ASP A 113 3.06 -4.02 -20.52
N ALA A 114 3.80 -3.24 -19.73
CA ALA A 114 4.59 -2.10 -20.16
C ALA A 114 5.97 -2.50 -20.70
N ALA A 115 6.00 -3.30 -21.76
CA ALA A 115 7.25 -3.78 -22.38
C ALA A 115 8.22 -2.62 -22.73
N TRP A 116 7.69 -1.48 -23.16
CA TRP A 116 8.45 -0.27 -23.47
C TRP A 116 9.15 0.38 -22.26
N LEU A 117 8.76 0.03 -21.02
CA LEU A 117 9.44 0.42 -19.78
C LEU A 117 10.46 -0.62 -19.28
N ASN A 118 10.82 -1.59 -20.12
CA ASN A 118 11.60 -2.78 -19.74
C ASN A 118 10.97 -3.48 -18.54
N CYS A 119 9.65 -3.70 -18.60
CA CYS A 119 8.88 -4.37 -17.56
C CYS A 119 7.85 -5.31 -18.18
N ASP A 120 7.96 -6.59 -17.86
CA ASP A 120 7.16 -7.63 -18.50
C ASP A 120 5.71 -7.66 -18.03
N ARG A 121 5.39 -6.98 -16.91
CA ARG A 121 4.10 -7.21 -16.24
C ARG A 121 3.38 -5.95 -15.80
N LEU A 122 4.00 -5.16 -14.93
CA LEU A 122 3.40 -3.92 -14.45
C LEU A 122 4.48 -2.93 -14.03
N ALA A 123 4.41 -1.72 -14.57
CA ALA A 123 5.22 -0.60 -14.14
C ALA A 123 4.34 0.46 -13.47
N VAL A 124 4.89 1.12 -12.46
CA VAL A 124 4.25 2.25 -11.77
C VAL A 124 5.11 3.48 -11.99
N THR A 125 4.52 4.56 -12.50
CA THR A 125 5.20 5.84 -12.69
C THR A 125 4.57 6.95 -11.89
N ASP A 126 5.30 8.05 -11.70
CA ASP A 126 4.73 9.32 -11.28
C ASP A 126 4.05 10.04 -12.45
N ILE A 127 3.52 11.24 -12.18
CA ILE A 127 2.90 12.13 -13.19
C ILE A 127 3.86 12.63 -14.27
N ASN A 128 5.16 12.58 -14.01
CA ASN A 128 6.21 13.03 -14.93
C ASN A 128 6.68 11.89 -15.82
N GLY A 129 6.16 10.67 -15.63
CA GLY A 129 6.59 9.47 -16.35
C GLY A 129 7.84 8.81 -15.77
N ASN A 130 8.34 9.24 -14.61
CA ASN A 130 9.46 8.59 -13.94
C ASN A 130 8.97 7.29 -13.32
N VAL A 131 9.72 6.21 -13.53
CA VAL A 131 9.40 4.92 -12.91
C VAL A 131 9.63 4.99 -11.41
N VAL A 132 8.57 4.71 -10.64
CA VAL A 132 8.60 4.60 -9.18
C VAL A 132 8.82 3.14 -8.77
N PHE A 133 8.04 2.23 -9.38
CA PHE A 133 8.14 0.79 -9.12
C PHE A 133 8.04 -0.04 -10.39
N LYS A 134 8.62 -1.24 -10.34
CA LYS A 134 8.41 -2.30 -11.34
C LYS A 134 8.03 -3.59 -10.64
N VAL A 135 7.19 -4.39 -11.28
CA VAL A 135 6.91 -5.76 -10.83
C VAL A 135 7.81 -6.72 -11.59
N GLU A 136 8.65 -7.46 -10.87
CA GLU A 136 9.51 -8.49 -11.48
C GLU A 136 8.67 -9.61 -12.12
N ALA A 137 9.16 -10.17 -13.22
CA ALA A 137 8.55 -11.33 -13.88
C ALA A 137 8.52 -12.55 -12.94
N ARG A 138 7.46 -13.36 -13.05
CA ARG A 138 7.32 -14.58 -12.26
C ARG A 138 8.40 -15.59 -12.66
N GLN A 139 9.31 -15.90 -11.75
CA GLN A 139 10.22 -17.04 -11.94
C GLN A 139 9.43 -18.35 -11.91
N TRP A 140 9.84 -19.31 -12.75
CA TRP A 140 9.12 -20.57 -13.05
C TRP A 140 8.69 -21.39 -11.81
N SER A 141 9.40 -21.25 -10.68
CA SER A 141 9.16 -21.98 -9.43
C SER A 141 8.16 -21.32 -8.46
N LEU A 142 7.73 -20.07 -8.71
CA LEU A 142 6.93 -19.27 -7.77
C LEU A 142 5.67 -18.70 -8.44
N ARG A 143 4.85 -19.58 -9.02
CA ARG A 143 3.62 -19.20 -9.75
C ARG A 143 2.66 -18.28 -8.98
N SER A 144 2.75 -18.17 -7.66
CA SER A 144 1.91 -17.30 -6.83
C SER A 144 2.64 -16.11 -6.17
N ARG A 145 3.92 -15.86 -6.48
CA ARG A 145 4.71 -14.77 -5.88
C ARG A 145 4.99 -13.65 -6.88
N GLN A 146 4.97 -12.42 -6.37
CA GLN A 146 5.34 -11.21 -7.10
C GLN A 146 6.31 -10.40 -6.25
N VAL A 147 7.27 -9.73 -6.88
CA VAL A 147 8.21 -8.85 -6.20
C VAL A 147 8.08 -7.47 -6.83
N VAL A 148 7.86 -6.46 -5.99
CA VAL A 148 7.89 -5.06 -6.40
C VAL A 148 9.27 -4.51 -6.06
N VAL A 149 9.94 -3.97 -7.07
CA VAL A 149 11.24 -3.34 -6.97
C VAL A 149 11.11 -1.84 -7.20
N ASP A 150 12.02 -1.05 -6.62
CA ASP A 150 12.13 0.37 -6.92
C ASP A 150 12.80 0.62 -8.29
N ALA A 151 12.95 1.90 -8.64
CA ALA A 151 13.61 2.33 -9.88
C ALA A 151 15.04 1.79 -10.06
N SER A 152 15.74 1.50 -8.96
CA SER A 152 17.10 0.95 -8.96
C SER A 152 17.15 -0.59 -9.04
N GLY A 153 15.99 -1.25 -9.08
CA GLY A 153 15.87 -2.70 -9.06
C GLY A 153 16.00 -3.32 -7.67
N LYS A 154 15.99 -2.51 -6.60
CA LYS A 154 16.06 -3.03 -5.22
C LYS A 154 14.67 -3.51 -4.79
N PRO A 155 14.54 -4.73 -4.21
CA PRO A 155 13.25 -5.22 -3.71
C PRO A 155 12.68 -4.35 -2.58
N VAL A 156 11.44 -3.92 -2.76
CA VAL A 156 10.69 -3.11 -1.79
C VAL A 156 9.73 -3.99 -1.00
N ILE A 157 8.91 -4.78 -1.70
CA ILE A 157 7.98 -5.73 -1.10
C ILE A 157 7.85 -6.97 -1.98
N SER A 158 7.39 -8.06 -1.37
CA SER A 158 6.96 -9.23 -2.12
C SER A 158 5.60 -9.70 -1.67
N MET A 159 4.79 -10.12 -2.63
CA MET A 159 3.38 -10.44 -2.46
C MET A 159 3.19 -11.90 -2.85
N ARG A 160 2.43 -12.65 -2.06
CA ARG A 160 2.13 -14.04 -2.31
C ARG A 160 0.66 -14.33 -2.10
N GLN A 161 0.07 -15.04 -3.06
CA GLN A 161 -1.26 -15.60 -2.90
C GLN A 161 -1.19 -16.91 -2.10
N LYS A 162 -2.02 -17.02 -1.07
CA LYS A 162 -2.22 -18.24 -0.28
C LYS A 162 -3.39 -19.02 -0.89
N LEU A 163 -3.06 -19.93 -1.80
CA LEU A 163 -4.02 -20.77 -2.54
C LEU A 163 -4.83 -21.75 -1.66
N SER A 164 -4.51 -21.87 -0.37
CA SER A 164 -5.14 -22.81 0.56
C SER A 164 -6.19 -22.15 1.47
N SER A 165 -6.69 -20.95 1.16
CA SER A 165 -7.68 -20.24 1.97
C SER A 165 -8.98 -20.03 1.22
N VAL A 166 -10.12 -20.29 1.88
CA VAL A 166 -11.49 -20.14 1.35
C VAL A 166 -11.81 -18.71 0.84
N HIS A 167 -10.96 -17.71 1.11
CA HIS A 167 -11.22 -16.29 0.85
C HIS A 167 -10.17 -15.61 -0.06
N ASP A 168 -9.40 -16.39 -0.83
CA ASP A 168 -8.34 -15.90 -1.74
C ASP A 168 -7.41 -14.87 -1.09
N ARG A 169 -6.61 -15.29 -0.11
CA ARG A 169 -5.81 -14.36 0.69
C ARG A 169 -4.47 -14.03 0.04
N TRP A 170 -4.13 -12.75 0.00
CA TRP A 170 -2.80 -12.25 -0.31
C TRP A 170 -2.04 -11.88 0.97
N GLN A 171 -0.74 -12.16 0.97
CA GLN A 171 0.18 -11.73 2.03
C GLN A 171 1.30 -10.89 1.41
N VAL A 172 1.65 -9.80 2.08
CA VAL A 172 2.68 -8.86 1.63
C VAL A 172 3.78 -8.79 2.67
N PHE A 173 5.00 -9.00 2.21
CA PHE A 173 6.21 -9.06 3.02
C PHE A 173 7.17 -7.94 2.65
N GLU A 174 7.95 -7.48 3.62
CA GLU A 174 9.04 -6.55 3.42
C GLU A 174 10.14 -7.17 2.53
N GLY A 175 10.61 -6.40 1.55
CA GLY A 175 11.66 -6.79 0.63
C GLY A 175 11.36 -8.11 -0.10
N LYS A 176 12.40 -8.91 -0.35
CA LYS A 176 12.28 -10.23 -0.99
C LYS A 176 12.12 -11.36 0.02
N SER A 177 11.27 -11.19 1.04
CA SER A 177 11.04 -12.20 2.09
C SER A 177 9.76 -13.03 1.89
N SER A 178 9.69 -14.17 2.56
CA SER A 178 8.45 -14.94 2.77
C SER A 178 8.31 -15.42 4.21
N ASP A 179 9.19 -14.95 5.10
CA ASP A 179 9.17 -15.28 6.52
C ASP A 179 8.04 -14.45 7.19
N PRO A 180 7.15 -15.09 7.98
CA PRO A 180 6.13 -14.40 8.77
C PRO A 180 6.63 -13.21 9.59
N LYS A 181 7.91 -13.20 10.01
CA LYS A 181 8.52 -12.06 10.74
C LYS A 181 8.59 -10.78 9.91
N HIS A 182 8.60 -10.90 8.58
CA HIS A 182 8.62 -9.80 7.64
C HIS A 182 7.24 -9.52 7.03
N LEU A 183 6.17 -10.14 7.55
CA LEU A 183 4.81 -9.86 7.11
C LEU A 183 4.47 -8.40 7.47
N LEU A 184 4.02 -7.64 6.48
CA LEU A 184 3.57 -6.26 6.69
C LEU A 184 2.05 -6.23 6.87
N PHE A 185 1.33 -6.88 5.96
CA PHE A 185 -0.12 -6.96 5.97
C PHE A 185 -0.62 -8.10 5.09
N SER A 186 -1.92 -8.33 5.16
CA SER A 186 -2.63 -9.27 4.33
C SER A 186 -3.92 -8.69 3.80
N VAL A 187 -4.35 -9.18 2.65
CA VAL A 187 -5.56 -8.73 1.95
C VAL A 187 -6.43 -9.94 1.69
N LYS A 188 -7.73 -9.86 2.01
CA LYS A 188 -8.71 -10.92 1.72
C LYS A 188 -9.99 -10.30 1.16
N ARG A 189 -10.78 -11.08 0.42
CA ARG A 189 -12.12 -10.65 0.04
C ARG A 189 -12.98 -10.49 1.29
N SER A 190 -13.76 -9.40 1.37
CA SER A 190 -14.63 -9.14 2.53
C SER A 190 -15.79 -10.14 2.65
N SER A 191 -16.12 -10.86 1.55
CA SER A 191 -17.13 -11.93 1.56
C SER A 191 -16.74 -13.01 0.56
N ALA A 192 -16.94 -14.28 0.94
CA ALA A 192 -16.72 -15.44 0.07
C ALA A 192 -17.91 -15.74 -0.86
N LEU A 193 -19.10 -15.17 -0.59
CA LEU A 193 -20.37 -15.53 -1.27
C LEU A 193 -21.03 -14.38 -2.03
N GLN A 194 -20.60 -13.13 -1.84
CA GLN A 194 -21.19 -11.98 -2.52
C GLN A 194 -20.31 -11.51 -3.67
N PHE A 195 -20.95 -11.12 -4.78
CA PHE A 195 -20.38 -10.31 -5.88
C PHE A 195 -19.82 -8.94 -5.44
N LYS A 196 -19.62 -8.73 -4.13
CA LYS A 196 -19.03 -7.53 -3.59
C LYS A 196 -17.55 -7.53 -3.92
N THR A 197 -17.18 -6.45 -4.57
CA THR A 197 -15.86 -6.14 -5.07
C THR A 197 -14.97 -5.56 -3.95
N GLU A 198 -15.30 -5.81 -2.68
CA GLU A 198 -14.61 -5.19 -1.54
C GLU A 198 -13.49 -6.09 -1.00
N LEU A 199 -12.39 -5.47 -0.58
CA LEU A 199 -11.24 -6.15 0.01
C LEU A 199 -10.95 -5.57 1.40
N ASP A 200 -10.71 -6.46 2.34
CA ASP A 200 -10.29 -6.13 3.69
C ASP A 200 -8.79 -6.30 3.83
N VAL A 201 -8.13 -5.32 4.47
CA VAL A 201 -6.70 -5.30 4.72
C VAL A 201 -6.45 -5.38 6.22
N PHE A 202 -5.58 -6.29 6.62
CA PHE A 202 -5.18 -6.50 8.02
C PHE A 202 -3.67 -6.33 8.12
N LEU A 203 -3.23 -5.38 8.94
CA LEU A 203 -1.82 -5.20 9.27
C LEU A 203 -1.31 -6.41 10.07
N ALA A 204 -0.02 -6.70 10.00
CA ALA A 204 0.56 -7.87 10.68
C ALA A 204 0.37 -7.85 12.22
N ALA A 205 0.23 -6.65 12.81
CA ALA A 205 -0.07 -6.49 14.23
C ALA A 205 -1.52 -6.89 14.60
N ASN A 206 -2.43 -6.92 13.63
CA ASN A 206 -3.84 -7.27 13.81
C ASN A 206 -4.03 -8.78 13.64
N THR A 207 -3.71 -9.54 14.69
CA THR A 207 -3.79 -11.01 14.68
C THR A 207 -5.20 -11.56 14.84
N LYS A 208 -6.13 -10.77 15.39
CA LYS A 208 -7.52 -11.18 15.60
C LYS A 208 -8.36 -11.08 14.33
N GLU A 209 -8.06 -10.12 13.46
CA GLU A 209 -8.78 -9.87 12.20
C GLU A 209 -10.30 -9.65 12.35
N GLU A 210 -10.76 -9.20 13.53
CA GLU A 210 -12.17 -8.89 13.79
C GLU A 210 -12.62 -7.60 13.08
N VAL A 211 -11.72 -6.62 12.99
CA VAL A 211 -11.92 -5.33 12.31
C VAL A 211 -10.75 -5.12 11.35
N CYS A 212 -11.03 -4.72 10.12
CA CYS A 212 -9.98 -4.43 9.13
C CYS A 212 -9.28 -3.10 9.44
N ASP A 213 -7.98 -3.02 9.18
CA ASP A 213 -7.19 -1.80 9.33
C ASP A 213 -7.36 -0.87 8.13
N PHE A 214 -7.62 -1.43 6.94
CA PHE A 214 -8.01 -0.69 5.74
C PHE A 214 -9.05 -1.48 4.96
N LYS A 215 -9.84 -0.76 4.17
CA LYS A 215 -10.88 -1.34 3.32
C LYS A 215 -10.83 -0.73 1.94
N ILE A 216 -10.86 -1.57 0.91
CA ILE A 216 -10.95 -1.15 -0.49
C ILE A 216 -12.38 -1.34 -0.94
N LYS A 217 -13.05 -0.24 -1.32
CA LYS A 217 -14.41 -0.27 -1.86
C LYS A 217 -14.45 0.17 -3.31
N GLY A 218 -15.54 -0.11 -3.99
CA GLY A 218 -15.79 0.33 -5.37
C GLY A 218 -15.30 -0.63 -6.45
N SER A 219 -15.60 -0.29 -7.71
CA SER A 219 -15.39 -1.16 -8.85
C SER A 219 -14.11 -0.82 -9.61
N PHE A 220 -13.25 -1.83 -9.80
CA PHE A 220 -12.05 -1.69 -10.62
C PHE A 220 -12.42 -1.38 -12.08
N ARG A 221 -13.42 -2.07 -12.63
CA ARG A 221 -13.92 -1.86 -14.00
C ARG A 221 -14.42 -0.43 -14.24
N LYS A 222 -15.07 0.19 -13.25
CA LYS A 222 -15.55 1.59 -13.33
C LYS A 222 -14.48 2.62 -12.93
N ARG A 223 -13.26 2.15 -12.61
CA ARG A 223 -12.15 2.97 -12.08
C ARG A 223 -12.59 3.82 -10.87
N SER A 224 -13.36 3.22 -9.97
CA SER A 224 -13.97 3.91 -8.83
C SER A 224 -13.53 3.31 -7.50
N CYS A 225 -12.36 2.65 -7.47
CA CYS A 225 -11.83 2.06 -6.25
C CYS A 225 -11.31 3.12 -5.30
N THR A 226 -11.65 3.01 -4.02
CA THR A 226 -11.19 3.92 -2.96
C THR A 226 -10.70 3.11 -1.77
N VAL A 227 -9.55 3.51 -1.23
CA VAL A 227 -8.93 2.90 -0.05
C VAL A 227 -9.24 3.75 1.17
N TYR A 228 -9.87 3.13 2.17
CA TYR A 228 -10.28 3.76 3.42
C TYR A 228 -9.44 3.23 4.59
N LYS A 229 -9.18 4.07 5.58
CA LYS A 229 -8.60 3.66 6.86
C LYS A 229 -9.69 3.03 7.73
N GLY A 230 -9.57 1.73 7.97
CA GLY A 230 -10.55 0.88 8.63
C GLY A 230 -11.94 0.99 8.00
N ASP A 231 -12.96 1.01 8.86
CA ASP A 231 -14.35 1.27 8.48
C ASP A 231 -14.74 2.76 8.53
N SER A 232 -13.77 3.66 8.68
CA SER A 232 -14.02 5.10 8.71
C SER A 232 -14.26 5.69 7.30
N SER A 233 -14.68 6.96 7.25
CA SER A 233 -14.75 7.76 6.02
C SER A 233 -13.40 8.34 5.57
N THR A 234 -12.30 8.05 6.30
CA THR A 234 -10.98 8.59 5.99
C THR A 234 -10.39 7.91 4.76
N VAL A 235 -10.32 8.63 3.66
CA VAL A 235 -9.69 8.15 2.40
C VAL A 235 -8.18 8.31 2.49
N VAL A 236 -7.44 7.28 2.05
CA VAL A 236 -5.97 7.33 1.95
C VAL A 236 -5.48 7.27 0.50
N ALA A 237 -6.30 6.72 -0.39
CA ALA A 237 -6.04 6.75 -1.83
C ALA A 237 -7.33 6.53 -2.62
N GLN A 238 -7.36 7.02 -3.85
CA GLN A 238 -8.49 6.85 -4.76
C GLN A 238 -8.01 6.59 -6.19
N MET A 239 -8.65 5.66 -6.87
CA MET A 239 -8.40 5.39 -8.29
C MET A 239 -8.93 6.57 -9.11
N SER A 240 -8.07 7.09 -9.98
CA SER A 240 -8.41 8.14 -10.94
C SER A 240 -8.79 7.52 -12.28
N LYS A 241 -9.83 8.08 -12.91
CA LYS A 241 -10.16 7.81 -14.31
C LYS A 241 -9.19 8.49 -15.27
N GLU A 242 -8.58 9.58 -14.82
CA GLU A 242 -7.60 10.34 -15.56
C GLU A 242 -6.22 9.76 -15.25
N TYR A 243 -5.59 9.17 -16.25
CA TYR A 243 -4.17 8.86 -16.23
C TYR A 243 -3.54 9.56 -17.43
N LYS A 244 -2.46 10.31 -17.18
CA LYS A 244 -1.79 11.06 -18.23
C LYS A 244 -1.04 10.09 -19.13
N SER A 245 -1.15 10.28 -20.44
CA SER A 245 -0.31 9.57 -21.40
C SER A 245 1.15 9.92 -21.11
N VAL A 246 1.97 8.91 -20.83
CA VAL A 246 3.42 9.11 -20.76
C VAL A 246 3.92 9.02 -22.20
N ASN A 247 4.49 10.12 -22.71
CA ASN A 247 5.07 10.21 -24.06
C ASN A 247 4.11 9.87 -25.22
N GLY A 248 2.80 10.14 -25.06
CA GLY A 248 1.80 9.86 -26.10
C GLY A 248 1.43 8.37 -26.27
N LEU A 249 2.08 7.46 -25.55
CA LEU A 249 1.69 6.05 -25.49
C LEU A 249 0.74 5.80 -24.32
N VAL A 250 -0.47 5.35 -24.66
CA VAL A 250 -1.52 4.99 -23.71
C VAL A 250 -1.66 3.47 -23.75
N SER A 251 -1.27 2.79 -22.66
CA SER A 251 -1.66 1.38 -22.51
C SER A 251 -3.17 1.34 -22.26
N LYS A 252 -3.89 0.55 -23.05
CA LYS A 252 -5.37 0.44 -23.00
C LYS A 252 -5.91 0.15 -21.60
N ASP A 253 -5.12 -0.55 -20.79
CA ASP A 253 -5.51 -1.00 -19.46
C ASP A 253 -4.89 -0.17 -18.32
N ALA A 254 -4.10 0.86 -18.64
CA ALA A 254 -3.50 1.71 -17.63
C ALA A 254 -4.53 2.43 -16.77
N PHE A 255 -4.13 2.78 -15.54
CA PHE A 255 -4.99 3.46 -14.58
C PHE A 255 -4.22 4.31 -13.59
N GLY A 256 -4.85 5.39 -13.14
CA GLY A 256 -4.28 6.30 -12.15
C GLY A 256 -4.73 5.97 -10.74
N VAL A 257 -3.91 6.28 -9.75
CA VAL A 257 -4.26 6.26 -8.32
C VAL A 257 -3.69 7.53 -7.68
N ALA A 258 -4.58 8.36 -7.13
CA ALA A 258 -4.24 9.50 -6.32
C ALA A 258 -4.01 9.04 -4.87
N VAL A 259 -2.83 9.34 -4.33
CA VAL A 259 -2.42 9.01 -2.96
C VAL A 259 -2.47 10.28 -2.12
N ASN A 260 -3.15 10.22 -0.98
CA ASN A 260 -3.24 11.37 -0.08
C ASN A 260 -1.90 11.66 0.62
N PRO A 261 -1.68 12.91 1.06
CA PRO A 261 -0.50 13.28 1.84
C PRO A 261 -0.26 12.33 3.01
N ASN A 262 1.01 12.04 3.28
CA ASN A 262 1.50 11.19 4.36
C ASN A 262 1.06 9.71 4.30
N ALA A 263 0.27 9.31 3.31
CA ALA A 263 -0.01 7.89 3.06
C ALA A 263 1.22 7.21 2.44
N ASP A 264 1.43 5.95 2.79
CA ASP A 264 2.54 5.14 2.28
C ASP A 264 2.24 4.70 0.83
N TYR A 265 2.88 5.32 -0.16
CA TYR A 265 2.59 5.06 -1.57
C TYR A 265 3.07 3.68 -2.03
N ALA A 266 4.02 3.05 -1.34
CA ALA A 266 4.41 1.66 -1.61
C ALA A 266 3.32 0.69 -1.15
N PHE A 267 2.71 0.95 0.02
CA PHE A 267 1.54 0.22 0.49
C PHE A 267 0.36 0.37 -0.48
N ILE A 268 0.05 1.59 -0.91
CA ILE A 268 -1.04 1.82 -1.87
C ILE A 268 -0.76 1.14 -3.21
N ALA A 269 0.49 1.17 -3.70
CA ALA A 269 0.86 0.46 -4.92
C ALA A 269 0.64 -1.06 -4.81
N ALA A 270 1.00 -1.65 -3.67
CA ALA A 270 0.72 -3.06 -3.40
C ALA A 270 -0.77 -3.39 -3.46
N LEU A 271 -1.61 -2.57 -2.82
CA LEU A 271 -3.06 -2.74 -2.82
C LEU A 271 -3.63 -2.63 -4.23
N ALA A 272 -3.17 -1.67 -5.03
CA ALA A 272 -3.60 -1.50 -6.42
C ALA A 272 -3.22 -2.70 -7.30
N ILE A 273 -2.02 -3.26 -7.13
CA ILE A 273 -1.56 -4.46 -7.85
C ILE A 273 -2.41 -5.68 -7.47
N ILE A 274 -2.58 -5.94 -6.17
CA ILE A 274 -3.40 -7.05 -5.68
C ILE A 274 -4.84 -6.91 -6.17
N ARG A 275 -5.38 -5.69 -6.13
CA ARG A 275 -6.74 -5.40 -6.60
C ARG A 275 -6.91 -5.70 -8.08
N HIS A 276 -5.92 -5.36 -8.89
CA HIS A 276 -5.90 -5.67 -10.31
C HIS A 276 -5.80 -7.19 -10.57
N ASP A 277 -5.02 -7.94 -9.79
CA ASP A 277 -4.97 -9.40 -9.90
C ASP A 277 -6.33 -10.05 -9.56
N PHE A 278 -7.01 -9.61 -8.50
CA PHE A 278 -8.38 -10.04 -8.19
C PHE A 278 -9.35 -9.76 -9.34
N PHE A 279 -9.24 -8.59 -9.98
CA PHE A 279 -10.07 -8.26 -11.14
C PHE A 279 -9.79 -9.16 -12.35
N LYS A 280 -8.53 -9.52 -12.60
CA LYS A 280 -8.16 -10.48 -13.65
C LYS A 280 -8.76 -11.86 -13.38
N GLU A 281 -8.68 -12.33 -12.13
CA GLU A 281 -9.28 -13.60 -11.70
C GLU A 281 -10.81 -13.58 -11.83
N ASP A 282 -11.48 -12.53 -11.33
CA ASP A 282 -12.93 -12.37 -11.44
C ASP A 282 -13.40 -12.36 -12.91
N THR A 283 -12.67 -11.67 -13.78
CA THR A 283 -12.98 -11.60 -15.21
C THR A 283 -12.82 -12.96 -15.87
N ALA A 284 -11.74 -13.71 -15.56
CA ALA A 284 -11.53 -15.06 -16.08
C ALA A 284 -12.63 -16.02 -15.63
N ILE A 285 -12.99 -16.01 -14.33
CA ILE A 285 -14.07 -16.84 -13.78
C ILE A 285 -15.40 -16.47 -14.42
N SER A 286 -15.73 -15.18 -14.55
CA SER A 286 -16.97 -14.75 -15.18
C SER A 286 -17.07 -15.17 -16.65
N GLY A 287 -15.95 -15.15 -17.37
CA GLY A 287 -15.86 -15.64 -18.75
C GLY A 287 -16.08 -17.15 -18.84
N LEU A 288 -15.46 -17.92 -17.93
CA LEU A 288 -15.68 -19.37 -17.84
C LEU A 288 -17.13 -19.71 -17.49
N ILE A 289 -17.72 -19.02 -16.51
CA ILE A 289 -19.12 -19.20 -16.13
C ILE A 289 -20.04 -18.86 -17.30
N SER A 290 -19.82 -17.74 -17.99
CA SER A 290 -20.58 -17.37 -19.18
C SER A 290 -20.45 -18.42 -20.28
N TYR A 291 -19.24 -18.93 -20.52
CA TYR A 291 -18.99 -19.97 -21.51
C TYR A 291 -19.68 -21.28 -21.16
N VAL A 292 -19.61 -21.73 -19.90
CA VAL A 292 -20.29 -22.94 -19.41
C VAL A 292 -21.80 -22.79 -19.52
N PHE A 293 -22.38 -21.66 -19.12
CA PHE A 293 -23.81 -21.42 -19.29
C PHE A 293 -24.21 -21.36 -20.76
N SER A 294 -23.41 -20.76 -21.64
CA SER A 294 -23.67 -20.78 -23.09
C SER A 294 -23.58 -22.18 -23.67
N ALA A 295 -22.61 -22.99 -23.25
CA ALA A 295 -22.46 -24.38 -23.69
C ALA A 295 -23.62 -25.25 -23.18
N GLU A 296 -24.02 -25.11 -21.92
CA GLU A 296 -25.11 -25.88 -21.33
C GLU A 296 -26.49 -25.46 -21.89
N ILE A 297 -26.68 -24.18 -22.21
CA ILE A 297 -27.86 -23.73 -22.96
C ILE A 297 -27.84 -24.31 -24.38
N SER A 298 -26.68 -24.35 -25.04
CA SER A 298 -26.53 -24.95 -26.37
C SER A 298 -26.86 -26.45 -26.35
N ASP A 299 -26.39 -27.20 -25.36
CA ASP A 299 -26.68 -28.63 -25.21
C ASP A 299 -28.17 -28.87 -24.92
N LYS A 300 -28.79 -28.06 -24.04
CA LYS A 300 -30.23 -28.13 -23.77
C LYS A 300 -31.08 -27.80 -25.00
N ILE A 301 -30.64 -26.84 -25.84
CA ILE A 301 -31.30 -26.52 -27.12
C ILE A 301 -31.13 -27.67 -28.12
N ALA A 302 -29.95 -28.28 -28.20
CA ALA A 302 -29.69 -29.42 -29.07
C ALA A 302 -30.56 -30.63 -28.66
N ASP A 303 -30.68 -30.93 -27.37
CA ASP A 303 -31.53 -32.02 -26.87
C ASP A 303 -33.01 -31.80 -27.21
N VAL A 304 -33.51 -30.57 -27.07
CA VAL A 304 -34.89 -30.21 -27.47
C VAL A 304 -35.06 -30.35 -28.99
N PHE A 305 -34.07 -29.94 -29.78
CA PHE A 305 -34.11 -30.06 -31.23
C PHE A 305 -34.10 -31.53 -31.69
N PHE A 306 -33.23 -32.37 -31.13
CA PHE A 306 -33.18 -33.80 -31.44
C PHE A 306 -34.40 -34.57 -30.93
N ALA A 307 -34.96 -34.19 -29.78
CA ALA A 307 -36.24 -34.73 -29.30
C ALA A 307 -37.39 -34.37 -30.25
N GLY A 308 -37.43 -33.12 -30.75
CA GLY A 308 -38.39 -32.68 -31.76
C GLY A 308 -38.27 -33.46 -33.07
N ILE A 309 -37.04 -33.69 -33.55
CA ILE A 309 -36.78 -34.51 -34.75
C ILE A 309 -37.24 -35.96 -34.53
N ARG A 310 -36.92 -36.58 -33.39
CA ARG A 310 -37.36 -37.95 -33.08
C ARG A 310 -38.88 -38.08 -32.99
N ALA A 311 -39.55 -37.11 -32.37
CA ALA A 311 -41.02 -37.07 -32.29
C ALA A 311 -41.65 -36.90 -33.68
N GLY A 312 -41.08 -36.03 -34.53
CA GLY A 312 -41.52 -35.86 -35.91
C GLY A 312 -41.35 -37.12 -36.76
N ILE A 313 -40.23 -37.83 -36.61
CA ILE A 313 -39.97 -39.10 -37.31
C ILE A 313 -40.96 -40.20 -36.85
N LEU A 314 -41.24 -40.32 -35.54
CA LEU A 314 -42.24 -41.28 -35.04
C LEU A 314 -43.66 -40.97 -35.54
N TYR A 315 -44.03 -39.68 -35.63
CA TYR A 315 -45.34 -39.27 -36.13
C TYR A 315 -45.55 -39.66 -37.60
N VAL A 316 -44.50 -39.55 -38.43
CA VAL A 316 -44.54 -39.92 -39.85
C VAL A 316 -44.52 -41.44 -40.05
N LEU A 317 -43.87 -42.20 -39.18
CA LEU A 317 -43.73 -43.66 -39.33
C LEU A 317 -44.81 -44.48 -38.61
N GLY A 318 -45.51 -43.92 -37.63
CA GLY A 318 -46.59 -44.59 -36.87
C GLY A 318 -48.01 -44.21 -37.29
N GLY A 319 -48.16 -43.25 -38.22
CA GLY A 319 -49.44 -42.82 -38.75
C GLY A 319 -49.78 -43.52 -40.07
N SER A 320 -50.08 -44.81 -40.03
CA SER A 320 -50.75 -45.57 -41.10
C SER A 320 -51.43 -46.81 -40.52
#